data_AF-A0A2I0VFM0-F1
#
_entry.id   AF-A0A2I0VFM0-F1
#
_cell.length_a   1.000
_cell.length_b   1.000
_cell.length_c   1.000
_cell.angle_alpha   90.00
_cell.angle_beta   90.00
_cell.angle_gamma   90.00
#
_symmetry.space_group_name_H-M   'P 1'
#
loop_
_entity.id
_entity.type
_entity.pdbx_description
1 polymer ?
#
loop_
_entity_poly.entity_id
_entity_poly.type
_entity_poly.pdbx_seq_one_letter_code
_entity_poly.pdbx_strand_id
1 'polypeptide(L)' 'MTVTMNLKHSPPPDVSVLMNQASTSVNCQAEDSTIYLLNEMVVQVIVLRLRIVECGEIELQFP' A
#
# COMPACT_ATOMS: atom_id res chain seq x y z
N MET A 1 17.12 2.44 -13.37
CA MET A 1 16.82 3.68 -12.64
C MET A 1 15.42 3.51 -12.08
N THR A 2 15.30 3.22 -10.80
CA THR A 2 13.99 3.06 -10.14
C THR A 2 13.60 4.42 -9.60
N VAL A 3 12.52 5.00 -10.12
CA VAL A 3 11.94 6.21 -9.54
C VAL A 3 10.96 5.75 -8.47
N THR A 4 11.35 5.92 -7.22
CA THR A 4 10.48 5.60 -6.08
C THR A 4 9.80 6.89 -5.64
N MET A 5 8.50 7.03 -5.90
CA MET A 5 7.69 7.96 -5.11
C MET A 5 7.65 7.43 -3.68
N ASN A 6 7.78 8.31 -2.69
CA ASN A 6 7.86 7.94 -1.27
C ASN A 6 6.61 8.51 -0.59
N LEU A 7 5.44 7.90 -0.82
CA LEU A 7 4.35 8.10 0.12
C LEU A 7 4.76 7.36 1.40
N LYS A 8 4.28 7.82 2.55
CA LYS A 8 4.72 7.24 3.83
C LYS A 8 4.17 5.80 3.90
N HIS A 9 5.06 4.82 3.74
CA HIS A 9 4.72 3.38 3.69
C HIS A 9 4.04 2.85 4.96
N SER A 10 4.21 3.52 6.10
CA SER A 10 3.61 3.10 7.36
C SER A 10 2.43 3.99 7.76
N PRO A 11 1.39 3.42 8.38
CA PRO A 11 0.37 4.21 9.07
C PRO A 11 1.03 5.22 10.01
N PRO A 12 0.49 6.44 10.14
CA PRO A 12 0.95 7.39 11.17
C PRO A 12 0.86 6.77 12.57
N PRO A 13 1.67 7.24 13.54
CA PRO A 13 1.47 6.85 14.94
C PRO A 13 0.04 7.19 15.40
N ASP A 14 -0.48 6.42 16.35
CA ASP A 14 -1.79 6.61 17.00
C ASP A 14 -3.03 6.49 16.09
N VAL A 15 -2.92 5.82 14.94
CA VAL A 15 -4.09 5.45 14.12
C VAL A 15 -4.66 4.10 14.53
N SER A 16 -5.98 3.92 14.34
CA SER A 16 -6.62 2.63 14.57
C SER A 16 -6.43 1.74 13.35
N VAL A 17 -5.67 0.65 13.50
CA VAL A 17 -5.53 -0.36 12.44
C VAL A 17 -6.82 -1.17 12.35
N LEU A 18 -7.41 -1.20 11.16
CA LEU A 18 -8.63 -1.96 10.88
C LEU A 18 -8.30 -3.34 10.32
N MET A 19 -7.30 -3.43 9.44
CA MET A 19 -6.91 -4.69 8.80
C MET A 19 -5.48 -4.63 8.26
N ASN A 20 -4.77 -5.76 8.34
CA ASN A 20 -3.53 -5.97 7.58
C ASN A 20 -3.81 -6.94 6.42
N GLN A 21 -3.28 -6.65 5.25
CA GLN A 21 -3.37 -7.49 4.06
C GLN A 21 -1.98 -7.93 3.63
N ALA A 22 -1.79 -9.23 3.55
CA ALA A 22 -0.52 -9.81 3.13
C ALA A 22 -0.36 -9.76 1.61
N SER A 23 0.85 -9.51 1.17
CA SER A 23 1.29 -9.80 -0.19
C SER A 23 1.20 -11.30 -0.46
N THR A 24 0.61 -11.68 -1.60
CA THR A 24 0.44 -13.09 -1.97
C THR A 24 0.76 -13.30 -3.44
N SER A 25 1.00 -14.55 -3.84
CA SER A 25 1.19 -14.90 -5.25
C SER A 25 -0.05 -14.67 -6.12
N VAL A 26 -1.22 -14.51 -5.50
CA VAL A 26 -2.50 -14.37 -6.21
C VAL A 26 -2.87 -12.89 -6.40
N ASN A 27 -2.49 -12.01 -5.47
CA ASN A 27 -2.76 -10.58 -5.55
C ASN A 27 -1.63 -9.82 -6.28
N CYS A 28 -1.74 -8.50 -6.36
CA CYS A 28 -0.75 -7.64 -7.00
C CYS A 28 0.07 -6.83 -5.98
N GLN A 29 -0.05 -7.12 -4.69
CA GLN A 29 0.67 -6.36 -3.66
C GLN A 29 2.16 -6.70 -3.73
N ALA A 30 3.01 -5.68 -3.85
CA ALA A 30 4.45 -5.84 -3.80
C ALA A 30 4.96 -6.06 -2.37
N GLU A 31 4.22 -5.54 -1.38
CA GLU A 31 4.47 -5.65 0.05
C GLU A 31 3.13 -5.71 0.81
N ASP A 32 3.18 -6.11 2.08
CA ASP A 32 2.02 -6.11 2.95
C ASP A 32 1.49 -4.67 3.11
N SER A 33 0.17 -4.52 3.19
CA SER A 33 -0.48 -3.22 3.35
C SER A 33 -1.38 -3.19 4.57
N THR A 34 -1.58 -1.99 5.12
CA THR A 34 -2.43 -1.77 6.29
C THR A 34 -3.56 -0.81 5.93
N ILE A 35 -4.76 -1.20 6.33
CA ILE A 35 -5.97 -0.36 6.30
C ILE A 35 -6.16 0.22 7.70
N TYR A 36 -6.25 1.54 7.82
CA TYR A 36 -6.33 2.24 9.09
C TYR A 36 -7.32 3.41 9.06
N LEU A 37 -7.85 3.76 10.23
CA LEU A 37 -8.71 4.93 10.40
C LEU A 37 -7.85 6.16 10.70
N LEU A 38 -7.95 7.19 9.85
CA LEU A 38 -7.30 8.48 10.03
C LEU A 38 -8.32 9.60 9.82
N ASN A 39 -8.55 10.42 10.86
CA ASN A 39 -9.52 11.53 10.81
C ASN A 39 -10.91 11.08 10.33
N GLU A 40 -11.44 9.99 10.90
CA GLU A 40 -12.73 9.39 10.52
C GLU A 40 -12.81 8.85 9.07
N MET A 41 -11.69 8.75 8.36
CA MET A 41 -11.60 8.16 7.01
C MET A 41 -10.82 6.84 7.02
N VAL A 42 -11.21 5.91 6.15
CA VAL A 42 -10.60 4.57 6.04
C VAL A 42 -9.49 4.61 5.01
N VAL A 43 -8.26 4.83 5.44
CA VAL A 43 -7.13 4.98 4.52
C VAL A 43 -6.42 3.64 4.31
N GLN A 44 -6.02 3.37 3.07
CA GLN A 44 -5.08 2.30 2.74
C GLN A 44 -3.95 2.84 1.86
N VAL A 45 -2.71 2.60 2.26
CA VAL A 45 -1.53 2.80 1.41
C VAL A 45 -1.10 1.43 0.89
N ILE A 46 -0.89 1.31 -0.42
CA ILE A 46 -0.61 0.04 -1.08
C ILE A 46 0.38 0.22 -2.22
N VAL A 47 1.36 -0.66 -2.30
CA VAL A 47 2.27 -0.78 -3.43
C VAL A 47 1.84 -1.96 -4.30
N LEU A 48 1.53 -1.68 -5.56
CA LEU A 48 1.12 -2.67 -6.54
C LEU A 48 2.24 -2.97 -7.53
N ARG A 49 2.57 -4.25 -7.69
CA ARG A 49 3.44 -4.75 -8.75
C ARG A 49 2.65 -4.89 -10.04
N LEU A 50 3.14 -4.24 -11.11
CA LEU A 50 2.49 -4.29 -12.42
C LEU A 50 2.59 -5.69 -13.03
N ARG A 51 1.51 -6.12 -13.69
CA ARG A 51 1.47 -7.37 -14.44
C ARG A 51 1.64 -7.09 -15.94
N ILE A 52 2.23 -8.04 -16.66
CA ILE A 52 2.40 -7.98 -18.13
C ILE A 52 3.33 -6.83 -18.57
N VAL A 53 4.34 -6.53 -17.76
CA VAL A 53 5.45 -5.60 -18.07
C VAL A 53 6.74 -6.17 -17.49
N GLU A 54 7.90 -5.77 -18.01
CA GLU A 54 9.20 -6.26 -17.54
C GLU A 54 9.56 -5.78 -16.13
N CYS A 55 9.09 -4.58 -15.75
CA CYS A 55 9.27 -4.02 -14.43
C CYS A 55 8.27 -2.89 -14.17
N GLY A 56 8.03 -2.60 -12.89
CA GLY A 56 7.25 -1.44 -12.48
C GLY A 56 6.39 -1.72 -11.25
N GLU A 57 6.38 -0.76 -10.34
CA GLU A 57 5.53 -0.73 -9.16
C GLU A 57 4.82 0.63 -9.13
N ILE A 58 3.59 0.63 -8.62
CA ILE A 58 2.80 1.85 -8.41
C ILE A 58 2.41 1.91 -6.95
N GLU A 59 2.74 3.01 -6.31
CA GLU A 59 2.27 3.32 -4.96
C GLU A 59 0.98 4.14 -5.05
N LEU A 60 -0.04 3.73 -4.30
CA LEU A 60 -1.37 4.34 -4.27
C LEU A 60 -1.82 4.55 -2.83
N GLN A 61 -2.62 5.58 -2.61
CA GLN A 61 -3.39 5.77 -1.38
C GLN A 61 -4.88 5.80 -1.73
N PHE A 62 -5.64 4.87 -1.14
CA PHE A 62 -7.10 4.84 -1.23
C PHE A 62 -7.72 5.55 0.00
N PRO A 63 -8.79 6.35 -0.21
CA PRO A 63 -9.59 6.94 0.87
C PRO A 63 -10.60 5.97 1.49
#